data_AF-A0A168CNN6-F1
#
_entry.id   AF-A0A168CNN6-F1
#
_cell.length_a   1.000
_cell.length_b   1.000
_cell.length_c   1.000
_cell.angle_alpha   90.00
_cell.angle_beta   90.00
_cell.angle_gamma   90.00
#
_symmetry.space_group_name_H-M   'P 1'
#
loop_
_entity.id
_entity.type
_entity.pdbx_description
1 polymer ?
#
loop_
_entity_poly.entity_id
_entity_poly.type
_entity_poly.pdbx_seq_one_letter_code
_entity_poly.pdbx_strand_id
1 'polypeptide(L)'
;MQPTNDPLLVYLPPFPSQHAASSPLLPSFLHKHPVATINYRWSPFSQPEVGEKTGSTPLHWPTPVHDTSFAFAWLLESLPPPTRGRRDIYVFGSYLGAGLAASLALTEAHSHSRFGVRGFIGHNGIYNWTMFLPDHRINKVPRRSKSALPPPGPAEGSHIHHLQERMPALFDKPENLFDPFASPSLFFHSPGLIVPQSFFMTVEHSALIDNMTSDDEIPPIAIKAPRKSHLVYPPRQSTLKVPDALLLFDSAPITETKSSARTKGGRLARRARASGNSFETQAAELAELMRRSVNVVELKDRSRWDDDLDMQAVEAAKRIQVVSAGFEGQSTDLSEGGKDAVASWLECRR
;
A
#
# COMPACT_ATOMS: atom_id res chain seq x y z
N MET A 1 27.62 -1.37 -29.01
CA MET A 1 26.45 -1.56 -28.14
C MET A 1 25.92 -0.18 -27.78
N GLN A 2 24.72 0.18 -28.24
CA GLN A 2 24.10 1.45 -27.89
C GLN A 2 23.74 1.43 -26.40
N PRO A 3 24.03 2.48 -25.62
CA PRO A 3 23.54 2.56 -24.25
C PRO A 3 22.02 2.65 -24.32
N THR A 4 21.31 1.60 -23.93
CA THR A 4 19.86 1.64 -23.84
C THR A 4 19.49 2.63 -22.75
N ASN A 5 18.84 3.72 -23.15
CA ASN A 5 18.29 4.72 -22.23
C ASN A 5 17.02 4.19 -21.52
N ASP A 6 16.85 2.87 -21.50
CA ASP A 6 15.67 2.19 -20.99
C ASP A 6 15.60 2.34 -19.47
N PRO A 7 14.40 2.64 -18.93
CA PRO A 7 14.23 2.79 -17.49
C PRO A 7 14.55 1.46 -16.79
N LEU A 8 15.16 1.55 -15.60
CA LEU A 8 15.38 0.39 -14.74
C LEU A 8 14.07 0.09 -13.99
N LEU A 9 13.61 -1.16 -14.06
CA LEU A 9 12.51 -1.62 -13.22
C LEU A 9 13.06 -2.27 -11.97
N VAL A 10 12.64 -1.82 -10.80
CA VAL A 10 12.91 -2.50 -9.53
C VAL A 10 11.69 -3.35 -9.18
N TYR A 11 11.87 -4.65 -9.06
CA TYR A 11 10.80 -5.59 -8.72
C TYR A 11 10.87 -5.99 -7.24
N LEU A 12 9.77 -5.77 -6.52
CA LEU A 12 9.53 -6.26 -5.18
C LEU A 12 8.49 -7.40 -5.23
N PRO A 13 8.90 -8.66 -4.93
CA PRO A 13 8.02 -9.81 -5.04
C PRO A 13 6.83 -9.76 -4.06
N PRO A 14 5.75 -10.51 -4.33
CA PRO A 14 4.53 -10.51 -3.50
C PRO A 14 4.78 -10.96 -2.05
N PHE A 15 5.67 -11.93 -1.90
CA PHE A 15 6.04 -12.55 -0.62
C PHE A 15 7.55 -12.82 -0.61
N PRO A 16 8.19 -12.83 0.57
CA PRO A 16 9.61 -13.12 0.70
C PRO A 16 9.90 -14.57 0.26
N SER A 17 11.06 -14.78 -0.36
CA SER A 17 11.51 -16.12 -0.71
C SER A 17 12.01 -16.85 0.53
N GLN A 18 11.52 -18.07 0.77
CA GLN A 18 11.92 -18.87 1.93
C GLN A 18 13.34 -19.45 1.77
N HIS A 19 13.87 -19.50 0.54
CA HIS A 19 15.21 -20.02 0.24
C HIS A 19 15.91 -19.18 -0.82
N ALA A 20 17.22 -19.01 -0.68
CA ALA A 20 18.06 -18.36 -1.69
C ALA A 20 18.07 -19.11 -3.04
N ALA A 21 17.76 -20.41 -3.04
CA ALA A 21 17.66 -21.24 -4.24
C ALA A 21 16.29 -21.16 -4.94
N SER A 22 15.26 -20.63 -4.27
CA SER A 22 13.92 -20.44 -4.83
C SER A 22 13.68 -18.96 -5.12
N SER A 23 14.49 -18.37 -6.01
CA SER A 23 14.26 -16.99 -6.44
C SER A 23 12.84 -16.82 -6.98
N PRO A 24 12.13 -15.74 -6.63
CA PRO A 24 10.76 -15.55 -7.08
C PRO A 24 10.78 -15.42 -8.61
N LEU A 25 9.89 -16.15 -9.28
CA LEU A 25 9.81 -16.12 -10.73
C LEU A 25 9.49 -14.70 -11.19
N LEU A 26 10.37 -14.13 -12.01
CA LEU A 26 10.14 -12.82 -12.61
C LEU A 26 8.90 -12.91 -13.52
N PRO A 27 7.86 -12.07 -13.31
CA PRO A 27 6.70 -12.06 -14.17
C PRO A 27 7.05 -11.85 -15.65
N SER A 28 6.43 -12.63 -16.54
CA SER A 28 6.78 -12.66 -17.97
C SER A 28 6.67 -11.31 -18.67
N PHE A 29 5.73 -10.47 -18.25
CA PHE A 29 5.56 -9.12 -18.81
C PHE A 29 6.74 -8.17 -18.50
N LEU A 30 7.55 -8.49 -17.48
CA LEU A 30 8.75 -7.73 -17.12
C LEU A 30 10.00 -8.18 -17.88
N HIS A 31 9.99 -9.33 -18.56
CA HIS A 31 11.17 -9.90 -19.23
C HIS A 31 11.74 -9.01 -20.35
N LYS A 32 10.94 -8.09 -20.88
CA LYS A 32 11.34 -7.14 -21.94
C LYS A 32 12.08 -5.91 -21.41
N HIS A 33 12.23 -5.78 -20.09
CA HIS A 33 12.81 -4.61 -19.44
C HIS A 33 14.06 -5.00 -18.64
N PRO A 34 15.01 -4.08 -18.43
CA PRO A 34 16.06 -4.28 -17.46
C PRO A 34 15.44 -4.25 -16.06
N VAL A 35 15.47 -5.38 -15.36
CA VAL A 35 14.86 -5.55 -14.03
C VAL A 35 15.90 -5.88 -12.98
N ALA A 36 15.83 -5.21 -11.83
CA ALA A 36 16.52 -5.59 -10.61
C ALA A 36 15.49 -6.08 -9.59
N THR A 37 15.61 -7.32 -9.13
CA THR A 37 14.70 -7.88 -8.11
C THR A 37 15.31 -7.73 -6.72
N ILE A 38 14.55 -7.14 -5.80
CA ILE A 38 14.95 -7.01 -4.39
C ILE A 38 14.22 -8.09 -3.58
N ASN A 39 14.96 -9.11 -3.16
CA ASN A 39 14.44 -10.19 -2.32
C ASN A 39 14.53 -9.77 -0.85
N TYR A 40 13.51 -9.06 -0.37
CA TYR A 40 13.42 -8.63 1.03
C TYR A 40 13.04 -9.79 1.96
N ARG A 41 13.42 -9.70 3.23
CA ARG A 41 13.05 -10.69 4.26
C ARG A 41 11.87 -10.20 5.09
N TRP A 42 10.83 -11.04 5.19
CA TRP A 42 9.65 -10.78 6.02
C TRP A 42 9.00 -12.10 6.46
N SER A 43 9.80 -12.97 7.06
CA SER A 43 9.46 -14.37 7.30
C SER A 43 9.39 -14.68 8.80
N PRO A 44 8.29 -14.32 9.48
CA PRO A 44 8.12 -14.64 10.90
C PRO A 44 7.82 -16.14 11.12
N PHE A 45 7.51 -16.89 10.05
CA PHE A 45 7.14 -18.32 10.09
C PHE A 45 8.26 -19.26 9.62
N SER A 46 9.47 -18.77 9.35
CA SER A 46 10.58 -19.66 9.02
C SER A 46 10.86 -20.58 10.20
N GLN A 47 10.53 -21.87 10.08
CA GLN A 47 10.97 -22.85 11.06
C GLN A 47 12.50 -22.95 11.01
N PRO A 48 13.20 -23.05 12.15
CA PRO A 48 14.63 -23.32 12.14
C PRO A 48 14.87 -24.65 11.42
N GLU A 49 15.78 -24.67 10.45
CA GLU A 49 16.14 -25.91 9.80
C GLU A 49 16.75 -26.89 10.82
N VAL A 50 16.51 -28.18 10.64
CA VAL A 50 17.02 -29.24 11.52
C VAL A 50 18.56 -29.19 11.51
N GLY A 51 19.13 -28.61 12.56
CA GLY A 51 20.59 -28.43 12.71
C GLY A 51 21.05 -26.98 12.88
N GLU A 52 20.18 -25.99 12.62
CA GLU A 52 20.45 -24.60 13.00
C GLU A 52 20.25 -24.41 14.50
N LYS A 53 21.28 -23.83 15.14
CA LYS A 53 21.24 -23.49 16.56
C LYS A 53 19.98 -22.67 16.84
N THR A 54 19.29 -23.02 17.92
CA THR A 54 18.14 -22.34 18.54
C THR A 54 18.36 -20.83 18.74
N GLY A 55 18.23 -20.04 17.66
CA GLY A 55 18.58 -18.61 17.71
C GLY A 55 18.25 -17.77 16.47
N SER A 56 17.55 -18.30 15.45
CA SER A 56 17.10 -17.45 14.34
C SER A 56 15.96 -16.55 14.84
N THR A 57 16.24 -15.26 15.05
CA THR A 57 15.25 -14.27 15.46
C THR A 57 14.19 -14.13 14.38
N PRO A 58 12.88 -14.22 14.70
CA PRO A 58 11.81 -14.04 13.72
C PRO A 58 11.96 -12.73 12.97
N LEU A 59 11.94 -12.80 11.62
CA LEU A 59 12.12 -11.62 10.77
C LEU A 59 10.78 -10.89 10.61
N HIS A 60 10.47 -10.05 11.60
CA HIS A 60 9.31 -9.15 11.64
C HIS A 60 9.67 -7.76 11.11
N TRP A 61 8.66 -6.89 10.97
CA TRP A 61 8.85 -5.46 10.75
C TRP A 61 9.79 -4.85 11.81
N PRO A 62 10.82 -4.03 11.48
CA PRO A 62 11.05 -3.32 10.22
C PRO A 62 12.06 -3.98 9.25
N THR A 63 12.46 -5.23 9.47
CA THR A 63 13.43 -5.94 8.59
C THR A 63 13.24 -5.71 7.07
N PRO A 64 12.03 -5.89 6.49
CA PRO A 64 11.84 -5.75 5.04
C PRO A 64 12.11 -4.35 4.50
N VAL A 65 11.86 -3.29 5.29
CA VAL A 65 12.13 -1.91 4.82
C VAL A 65 13.62 -1.65 4.79
N HIS A 66 14.37 -2.15 5.78
CA HIS A 66 15.83 -2.04 5.81
C HIS A 66 16.49 -2.81 4.66
N ASP A 67 16.04 -4.03 4.39
CA ASP A 67 16.52 -4.80 3.24
C ASP A 67 16.25 -4.06 1.93
N THR A 68 15.06 -3.49 1.78
CA THR A 68 14.66 -2.74 0.59
C THR A 68 15.50 -1.47 0.41
N SER A 69 15.69 -0.68 1.46
CA SER A 69 16.47 0.56 1.38
C SER A 69 17.95 0.27 1.12
N PHE A 70 18.50 -0.75 1.76
CA PHE A 70 19.90 -1.16 1.58
C PHE A 70 20.14 -1.64 0.14
N ALA A 71 19.29 -2.53 -0.37
CA ALA A 71 19.40 -3.03 -1.73
C ALA A 71 19.21 -1.90 -2.76
N PHE A 72 18.28 -0.97 -2.52
CA PHE A 72 18.08 0.17 -3.41
C PHE A 72 19.29 1.11 -3.44
N ALA A 73 19.88 1.43 -2.28
CA ALA A 73 21.11 2.22 -2.21
C ALA A 73 22.25 1.55 -3.00
N TRP A 74 22.41 0.23 -2.85
CA TRP A 74 23.38 -0.53 -3.63
C TRP A 74 23.13 -0.46 -5.15
N LEU A 75 21.87 -0.50 -5.58
CA LEU A 75 21.51 -0.34 -7.00
C LEU A 75 21.87 1.05 -7.53
N LEU A 76 21.64 2.11 -6.74
CA LEU A 76 22.01 3.48 -7.12
C LEU A 76 23.52 3.64 -7.31
N GLU A 77 24.33 2.98 -6.48
CA GLU A 77 25.79 3.01 -6.56
C GLU A 77 26.33 2.12 -7.70
N SER A 78 25.70 0.97 -7.93
CA SER A 78 26.24 -0.07 -8.82
C SER A 78 25.75 0.03 -10.26
N LEU A 79 24.56 0.59 -10.50
CA LEU A 79 23.93 0.67 -11.82
C LEU A 79 23.74 2.10 -12.38
N PRO A 80 24.55 3.12 -12.02
CA PRO A 80 24.39 4.43 -12.63
C PRO A 80 24.66 4.35 -14.14
N PRO A 81 23.99 5.17 -14.96
CA PRO A 81 24.23 5.19 -16.39
C PRO A 81 25.71 5.52 -16.68
N PRO A 82 26.37 4.80 -17.61
CA PRO A 82 27.81 4.96 -17.88
C PRO A 82 28.15 6.33 -18.50
N THR A 83 27.18 6.99 -19.10
CA THR A 83 27.28 8.39 -19.54
C THR A 83 26.62 9.31 -18.52
N ARG A 84 26.89 10.63 -18.57
CA ARG A 84 26.18 11.65 -17.76
C ARG A 84 24.66 11.74 -18.08
N GLY A 85 24.06 10.74 -18.69
CA GLY A 85 22.64 10.65 -19.03
C GLY A 85 21.75 10.57 -17.80
N ARG A 86 20.45 10.73 -18.04
CA ARG A 86 19.40 10.45 -17.05
C ARG A 86 18.87 9.05 -17.32
N ARG A 87 18.58 8.30 -16.27
CA ARG A 87 17.89 7.02 -16.34
C ARG A 87 16.84 6.98 -15.24
N ASP A 88 15.60 6.76 -15.64
CA ASP A 88 14.50 6.72 -14.70
C ASP A 88 14.36 5.32 -14.07
N ILE A 89 13.95 5.29 -12.81
CA ILE A 89 13.65 4.05 -12.08
C ILE A 89 12.15 4.00 -11.82
N TYR A 90 11.52 2.87 -12.17
CA TYR A 90 10.16 2.55 -11.75
C TYR A 90 10.15 1.34 -10.84
N VAL A 91 9.37 1.40 -9.77
CA VAL A 91 9.28 0.30 -8.79
C VAL A 91 7.98 -0.45 -9.03
N PHE A 92 8.05 -1.75 -9.31
CA PHE A 92 6.88 -2.62 -9.39
C PHE A 92 6.83 -3.50 -8.14
N GLY A 93 5.69 -3.53 -7.46
CA GLY A 93 5.46 -4.42 -6.34
C GLY A 93 4.05 -4.99 -6.35
N SER A 94 3.89 -6.19 -5.82
CA SER A 94 2.58 -6.80 -5.57
C SER A 94 2.42 -7.19 -4.11
N TYR A 95 1.20 -7.26 -3.58
CA TYR A 95 0.88 -7.67 -2.20
C TYR A 95 1.76 -6.96 -1.14
N LEU A 96 2.58 -7.70 -0.38
CA LEU A 96 3.49 -7.10 0.62
C LEU A 96 4.55 -6.20 -0.06
N GLY A 97 5.04 -6.61 -1.22
CA GLY A 97 5.98 -5.85 -2.04
C GLY A 97 5.40 -4.55 -2.58
N ALA A 98 4.07 -4.46 -2.78
CA ALA A 98 3.43 -3.21 -3.24
C ALA A 98 3.47 -2.10 -2.19
N GLY A 99 3.30 -2.46 -0.90
CA GLY A 99 3.45 -1.51 0.20
C GLY A 99 4.88 -0.99 0.29
N LEU A 100 5.87 -1.89 0.20
CA LEU A 100 7.30 -1.54 0.15
C LEU A 100 7.64 -0.68 -1.07
N ALA A 101 7.06 -0.99 -2.24
CA ALA A 101 7.25 -0.22 -3.48
C ALA A 101 6.73 1.22 -3.33
N ALA A 102 5.55 1.37 -2.73
CA ALA A 102 4.96 2.68 -2.45
C ALA A 102 5.84 3.48 -1.47
N SER A 103 6.27 2.86 -0.37
CA SER A 103 7.16 3.51 0.61
C SER A 103 8.48 3.94 -0.01
N LEU A 104 9.16 3.04 -0.74
CA LEU A 104 10.40 3.33 -1.42
C LEU A 104 10.23 4.48 -2.42
N ALA A 105 9.19 4.44 -3.25
CA ALA A 105 8.95 5.48 -4.24
C ALA A 105 8.59 6.82 -3.61
N LEU A 106 7.83 6.83 -2.52
CA LEU A 106 7.50 8.06 -1.81
C LEU A 106 8.77 8.71 -1.24
N THR A 107 9.69 7.93 -0.67
CA THR A 107 10.89 8.47 -0.01
C THR A 107 12.09 8.69 -0.92
N GLU A 108 12.10 8.13 -2.14
CA GLU A 108 13.24 8.20 -3.06
C GLU A 108 12.93 8.96 -4.37
N ALA A 109 11.72 9.52 -4.53
CA ALA A 109 11.31 10.25 -5.73
C ALA A 109 11.89 11.68 -5.79
N HIS A 110 13.19 11.75 -6.05
CA HIS A 110 13.93 13.00 -6.24
C HIS A 110 13.93 13.44 -7.72
N SER A 111 13.10 14.42 -8.08
CA SER A 111 12.94 14.90 -9.48
C SER A 111 14.23 15.41 -10.13
N HIS A 112 15.15 15.93 -9.33
CA HIS A 112 16.44 16.46 -9.78
C HIS A 112 17.51 15.38 -9.99
N SER A 113 17.37 14.21 -9.33
CA SER A 113 18.34 13.12 -9.48
C SER A 113 18.37 12.63 -10.91
N ARG A 114 19.57 12.36 -11.46
CA ARG A 114 19.70 11.81 -12.82
C ARG A 114 19.36 10.33 -12.88
N PHE A 115 19.58 9.61 -11.79
CA PHE A 115 19.24 8.21 -11.62
C PHE A 115 18.42 8.08 -10.34
N GLY A 116 17.12 7.88 -10.46
CA GLY A 116 16.23 7.94 -9.31
C GLY A 116 14.80 7.57 -9.65
N VAL A 117 14.00 7.40 -8.59
CA VAL A 117 12.63 6.94 -8.73
C VAL A 117 11.76 8.02 -9.38
N ARG A 118 10.96 7.62 -10.36
CA ARG A 118 9.94 8.45 -11.00
C ARG A 118 8.52 8.03 -10.70
N GLY A 119 8.33 6.73 -10.52
CA GLY A 119 7.01 6.20 -10.26
C GLY A 119 7.05 4.80 -9.69
N PHE A 120 5.88 4.34 -9.27
CA PHE A 120 5.68 2.97 -8.87
C PHE A 120 4.37 2.40 -9.41
N ILE A 121 4.34 1.08 -9.46
CA ILE A 121 3.18 0.28 -9.82
C ILE A 121 2.95 -0.67 -8.64
N GLY A 122 1.76 -0.62 -8.07
CA GLY A 122 1.37 -1.47 -6.95
C GLY A 122 0.16 -2.32 -7.29
N HIS A 123 0.28 -3.65 -7.24
CA HIS A 123 -0.82 -4.59 -7.46
C HIS A 123 -1.26 -5.25 -6.15
N ASN A 124 -2.55 -5.20 -5.82
CA ASN A 124 -3.12 -5.79 -4.60
C ASN A 124 -2.35 -5.40 -3.33
N GLY A 125 -1.90 -4.14 -3.25
CA GLY A 125 -1.11 -3.66 -2.14
C GLY A 125 -1.93 -3.30 -0.90
N ILE A 126 -1.31 -3.47 0.27
CA ILE A 126 -1.77 -2.85 1.51
C ILE A 126 -0.97 -1.57 1.73
N TYR A 127 -1.66 -0.43 1.75
CA TYR A 127 -1.05 0.89 1.91
C TYR A 127 -1.38 1.52 3.26
N ASN A 128 -2.32 0.93 4.00
CA ASN A 128 -2.68 1.33 5.35
C ASN A 128 -3.09 0.11 6.17
N TRP A 129 -2.13 -0.46 6.91
CA TRP A 129 -2.39 -1.61 7.78
C TRP A 129 -3.31 -1.28 8.95
N THR A 130 -3.39 -0.02 9.36
CA THR A 130 -4.32 0.38 10.43
C THR A 130 -5.78 0.18 10.04
N MET A 131 -6.10 0.01 8.74
CA MET A 131 -7.44 -0.36 8.27
C MET A 131 -7.91 -1.74 8.74
N PHE A 132 -7.01 -2.63 9.16
CA PHE A 132 -7.38 -3.92 9.73
C PHE A 132 -7.76 -3.83 11.20
N LEU A 133 -7.44 -2.73 11.89
CA LEU A 133 -7.76 -2.57 13.29
C LEU A 133 -9.28 -2.38 13.48
N PRO A 134 -9.90 -3.03 14.50
CA PRO A 134 -11.34 -2.91 14.74
C PRO A 134 -11.82 -1.47 14.90
N ASP A 135 -10.98 -0.61 15.47
CA ASP A 135 -11.32 0.78 15.74
C ASP A 135 -11.26 1.70 14.51
N HIS A 136 -10.71 1.23 13.39
CA HIS A 136 -10.60 2.01 12.17
C HIS A 136 -11.98 2.38 11.61
N ARG A 137 -12.08 3.60 11.07
CA ARG A 137 -13.36 4.15 10.58
C ARG A 137 -14.00 3.30 9.47
N ILE A 138 -13.18 2.59 8.70
CA ILE A 138 -13.63 1.70 7.61
C ILE A 138 -14.39 0.47 8.15
N ASN A 139 -14.18 0.10 9.41
CA ASN A 139 -14.81 -1.04 10.06
C ASN A 139 -16.01 -0.63 10.92
N LYS A 140 -16.22 0.68 11.12
CA LYS A 140 -17.30 1.21 11.95
C LYS A 140 -18.54 1.57 11.13
N VAL A 141 -19.70 1.38 11.74
CA VAL A 141 -20.98 1.81 11.17
C VAL A 141 -20.93 3.34 10.93
N PRO A 142 -21.30 3.83 9.73
CA PRO A 142 -21.35 5.26 9.47
C PRO A 142 -22.27 5.96 10.48
N ARG A 143 -21.76 6.99 11.18
CA ARG A 143 -22.46 7.71 12.26
C ARG A 143 -23.85 8.26 11.88
N ARG A 144 -24.15 8.38 10.58
CA ARG A 144 -25.43 8.88 10.06
C ARG A 144 -26.51 7.81 9.90
N SER A 145 -26.17 6.52 10.04
CA SER A 145 -27.12 5.43 9.85
C SER A 145 -27.16 4.53 11.08
N LYS A 146 -28.07 4.82 12.02
CA LYS A 146 -28.28 4.01 13.23
C LYS A 146 -28.76 2.57 12.96
N SER A 147 -29.16 2.26 11.72
CA SER A 147 -29.65 0.95 11.29
C SER A 147 -28.76 0.28 10.22
N ALA A 148 -27.59 0.84 9.90
CA ALA A 148 -26.70 0.18 8.95
C ALA A 148 -25.90 -0.92 9.65
N LEU A 149 -25.82 -2.08 9.00
CA LEU A 149 -24.86 -3.13 9.36
C LEU A 149 -23.43 -2.57 9.24
N PRO A 150 -22.49 -3.06 10.06
CA PRO A 150 -21.08 -2.73 9.86
C PRO A 150 -20.66 -3.09 8.44
N PRO A 151 -19.73 -2.33 7.84
CA PRO A 151 -19.15 -2.70 6.55
C PRO A 151 -18.61 -4.13 6.64
N PRO A 152 -18.83 -4.98 5.62
CA PRO A 152 -18.27 -6.33 5.63
C PRO A 152 -16.75 -6.23 5.70
N GLY A 153 -16.14 -7.03 6.58
CA GLY A 153 -14.68 -7.19 6.59
C GLY A 153 -14.19 -7.86 5.30
N PRO A 154 -12.86 -8.02 5.16
CA PRO A 154 -12.26 -8.85 4.12
C PRO A 154 -12.98 -10.19 4.01
N ALA A 155 -13.36 -10.59 2.79
CA ALA A 155 -14.08 -11.84 2.57
C ALA A 155 -13.21 -13.03 2.99
N GLU A 156 -13.76 -13.95 3.77
CA GLU A 156 -13.06 -15.15 4.21
C GLU A 156 -12.48 -15.91 3.02
N GLY A 157 -11.21 -16.30 3.10
CA GLY A 157 -10.49 -16.98 2.02
C GLY A 157 -9.95 -16.06 0.91
N SER A 158 -10.27 -14.76 0.88
CA SER A 158 -9.60 -13.81 -0.03
C SER A 158 -8.14 -13.60 0.34
N HIS A 159 -7.29 -13.15 -0.58
CA HIS A 159 -5.89 -12.87 -0.31
C HIS A 159 -5.72 -11.75 0.72
N ILE A 160 -6.60 -10.74 0.70
CA ILE A 160 -6.57 -9.67 1.72
C ILE A 160 -6.91 -10.20 3.12
N HIS A 161 -7.82 -11.18 3.23
CA HIS A 161 -8.11 -11.85 4.49
C HIS A 161 -6.90 -12.66 4.99
N HIS A 162 -6.21 -13.39 4.11
CA HIS A 162 -4.98 -14.09 4.49
C HIS A 162 -3.88 -13.14 4.98
N LEU A 163 -3.77 -11.93 4.40
CA LEU A 163 -2.86 -10.91 4.89
C LEU A 163 -3.27 -10.38 6.27
N GLN A 164 -4.58 -10.21 6.51
CA GLN A 164 -5.12 -9.84 7.82
C GLN A 164 -4.79 -10.87 8.89
N GLU A 165 -4.95 -12.16 8.60
CA GLU A 165 -4.63 -13.25 9.54
C GLU A 165 -3.14 -13.30 9.89
N ARG A 166 -2.26 -13.01 8.92
CA ARG A 166 -0.80 -13.00 9.11
C ARG A 166 -0.27 -11.72 9.76
N MET A 167 -1.09 -10.67 9.86
CA MET A 167 -0.69 -9.36 10.38
C MET A 167 0.05 -9.43 11.74
N PRO A 168 -0.39 -10.19 12.76
CA PRO A 168 0.33 -10.24 14.03
C PRO A 168 1.74 -10.79 13.88
N ALA A 169 1.93 -11.82 13.05
CA ALA A 169 3.25 -12.39 12.82
C ALA A 169 4.16 -11.44 12.04
N LEU A 170 3.61 -10.72 11.06
CA LEU A 170 4.37 -9.78 10.24
C LEU A 170 4.92 -8.59 11.06
N PHE A 171 4.18 -8.16 12.08
CA PHE A 171 4.47 -6.92 12.80
C PHE A 171 4.90 -7.10 14.26
N ASP A 172 4.67 -8.27 14.88
CA ASP A 172 4.88 -8.57 16.31
C ASP A 172 3.99 -7.73 17.25
N LYS A 173 4.03 -6.40 17.11
CA LYS A 173 3.29 -5.43 17.92
C LYS A 173 2.36 -4.56 17.09
N PRO A 174 1.17 -4.18 17.60
CA PRO A 174 0.24 -3.30 16.89
C PRO A 174 0.79 -1.93 16.57
N GLU A 175 1.73 -1.41 17.37
CA GLU A 175 2.39 -0.11 17.16
C GLU A 175 3.12 -0.04 15.81
N ASN A 176 3.63 -1.16 15.32
CA ASN A 176 4.35 -1.22 14.05
C ASN A 176 3.44 -1.02 12.82
N LEU A 177 2.12 -1.19 12.96
CA LEU A 177 1.16 -0.88 11.89
C LEU A 177 1.06 0.63 11.59
N PHE A 178 1.48 1.45 12.56
CA PHE A 178 1.42 2.91 12.51
C PHE A 178 2.70 3.53 11.94
N ASP A 179 3.69 2.72 11.60
CA ASP A 179 4.88 3.16 10.89
C ASP A 179 4.51 3.62 9.46
N PRO A 180 4.84 4.86 9.05
CA PRO A 180 4.58 5.34 7.69
C PRO A 180 5.21 4.51 6.58
N PHE A 181 6.32 3.81 6.86
CA PHE A 181 6.94 2.92 5.88
C PHE A 181 6.20 1.58 5.74
N ALA A 182 5.49 1.13 6.78
CA ALA A 182 4.61 -0.03 6.69
C ALA A 182 3.28 0.36 6.04
N SER A 183 2.75 1.52 6.42
CA SER A 183 1.48 2.08 6.00
C SER A 183 1.69 3.40 5.23
N PRO A 184 2.10 3.36 3.95
CA PRO A 184 2.40 4.55 3.13
C PRO A 184 1.34 5.66 3.16
N SER A 185 0.06 5.34 3.36
CA SER A 185 -1.00 6.36 3.53
C SER A 185 -0.71 7.33 4.68
N LEU A 186 0.02 6.89 5.71
CA LEU A 186 0.36 7.69 6.90
C LEU A 186 1.42 8.77 6.62
N PHE A 187 2.10 8.75 5.46
CA PHE A 187 2.87 9.92 5.02
C PHE A 187 1.97 11.14 4.79
N PHE A 188 0.69 10.93 4.43
CA PHE A 188 -0.25 11.98 4.04
C PHE A 188 -1.25 12.35 5.13
N HIS A 189 -1.41 11.55 6.17
CA HIS A 189 -2.35 11.85 7.25
C HIS A 189 -1.99 11.15 8.56
N SER A 190 -2.47 11.71 9.67
CA SER A 190 -2.46 11.01 10.96
C SER A 190 -3.48 9.87 10.96
N PRO A 191 -3.20 8.74 11.64
CA PRO A 191 -4.08 7.57 11.67
C PRO A 191 -5.46 7.87 12.27
N GLY A 192 -5.53 8.85 13.18
CA GLY A 192 -6.77 9.19 13.88
C GLY A 192 -7.28 8.07 14.80
N LEU A 193 -6.36 7.22 15.26
CA LEU A 193 -6.57 6.08 16.14
C LEU A 193 -5.60 6.16 17.31
N ILE A 194 -5.97 5.50 18.40
CA ILE A 194 -5.06 5.20 19.50
C ILE A 194 -4.42 3.86 19.16
N VAL A 195 -3.12 3.73 19.44
CA VAL A 195 -2.42 2.46 19.26
C VAL A 195 -3.04 1.44 20.23
N PRO A 196 -3.65 0.36 19.73
CA PRO A 196 -4.28 -0.63 20.60
C PRO A 196 -3.23 -1.55 21.22
N GLN A 197 -3.55 -2.15 22.36
CA GLN A 197 -2.70 -3.17 22.99
C GLN A 197 -2.70 -4.49 22.21
N SER A 198 -3.71 -4.74 21.38
CA SER A 198 -3.88 -5.98 20.60
C SER A 198 -4.36 -5.67 19.18
N PHE A 199 -4.06 -6.57 18.25
CA PHE A 199 -4.47 -6.49 16.84
C PHE A 199 -5.98 -6.65 16.63
N PHE A 200 -6.65 -7.38 17.52
CA PHE A 200 -8.01 -7.87 17.30
C PHE A 200 -9.06 -7.25 18.23
N MET A 201 -8.62 -6.49 19.23
CA MET A 201 -9.50 -5.92 20.24
C MET A 201 -9.64 -4.42 20.06
N THR A 202 -10.83 -3.89 20.34
CA THR A 202 -11.03 -2.45 20.43
C THR A 202 -10.37 -1.89 21.69
N VAL A 203 -10.05 -0.60 21.68
CA VAL A 203 -9.55 0.14 22.84
C VAL A 203 -10.57 0.11 23.99
N GLU A 204 -11.86 0.13 23.67
CA GLU A 204 -12.95 0.03 24.65
C GLU A 204 -12.98 -1.36 25.32
N HIS A 205 -12.79 -2.43 24.54
CA HIS A 205 -12.77 -3.80 25.09
C HIS A 205 -11.51 -4.07 25.92
N SER A 206 -10.35 -3.57 25.50
CA SER A 206 -9.11 -3.71 26.29
C SER A 206 -9.23 -2.96 27.62
N ALA A 207 -9.72 -1.72 27.61
CA ALA A 207 -9.95 -0.96 28.85
C ALA A 207 -10.94 -1.66 29.80
N LEU A 208 -11.96 -2.35 29.26
CA LEU A 208 -12.89 -3.12 30.08
C LEU A 208 -12.21 -4.31 30.77
N ILE A 209 -11.31 -5.01 30.07
CA ILE A 209 -10.55 -6.13 30.62
C ILE A 209 -9.56 -5.64 31.68
N ASP A 210 -8.85 -4.53 31.41
CA ASP A 210 -7.93 -3.93 32.37
C ASP A 210 -8.67 -3.54 33.66
N ASN A 211 -9.87 -2.95 33.55
CA ASN A 211 -10.71 -2.63 34.70
C ASN A 211 -11.22 -3.87 35.47
N MET A 212 -11.47 -5.00 34.79
CA MET A 212 -11.89 -6.24 35.45
C MET A 212 -10.74 -6.98 36.15
N THR A 213 -9.50 -6.72 35.72
CA THR A 213 -8.29 -7.39 36.24
C THR A 213 -7.51 -6.54 37.24
N SER A 214 -7.85 -5.26 37.36
CA SER A 214 -7.28 -4.33 38.35
C SER A 214 -8.10 -4.35 39.64
N ASP A 215 -7.42 -4.36 40.79
CA ASP A 215 -8.08 -4.20 42.11
C ASP A 215 -8.57 -2.77 42.37
N ASP A 216 -8.19 -1.81 41.52
CA ASP A 216 -8.61 -0.40 41.60
C ASP A 216 -9.86 -0.14 40.73
N GLU A 217 -10.95 0.36 41.34
CA GLU A 217 -12.13 0.86 40.62
C GLU A 217 -11.81 2.17 39.87
N ILE A 218 -11.19 2.07 38.69
CA ILE A 218 -10.96 3.23 37.83
C ILE A 218 -12.25 3.53 37.04
N PRO A 219 -12.88 4.72 37.20
CA PRO A 219 -14.05 5.09 36.42
C PRO A 219 -13.74 5.01 34.93
N PRO A 220 -14.64 4.51 34.06
CA PRO A 220 -14.39 4.41 32.64
C PRO A 220 -14.27 5.81 32.03
N ILE A 221 -13.04 6.30 31.87
CA ILE A 221 -12.78 7.51 31.10
C ILE A 221 -12.98 7.16 29.64
N ALA A 222 -13.94 7.80 28.97
CA ALA A 222 -14.14 7.64 27.55
C ALA A 222 -12.89 8.12 26.79
N ILE A 223 -12.03 7.18 26.38
CA ILE A 223 -10.78 7.48 25.69
C ILE A 223 -11.13 7.99 24.28
N LYS A 224 -11.00 9.30 24.07
CA LYS A 224 -11.30 9.92 22.77
C LYS A 224 -10.12 9.72 21.83
N ALA A 225 -10.35 8.98 20.75
CA ALA A 225 -9.37 8.83 19.69
C ALA A 225 -8.96 10.19 19.09
N PRO A 226 -7.68 10.36 18.71
CA PRO A 226 -7.20 11.60 18.09
C PRO A 226 -7.92 11.86 16.77
N ARG A 227 -7.99 13.14 16.37
CA ARG A 227 -8.62 13.51 15.10
C ARG A 227 -7.68 13.20 13.94
N LYS A 228 -8.17 12.47 12.93
CA LYS A 228 -7.51 12.33 11.61
C LYS A 228 -7.28 13.74 11.02
N SER A 229 -6.03 14.03 10.68
CA SER A 229 -5.57 15.29 10.10
C SER A 229 -4.69 14.99 8.89
N HIS A 230 -4.77 15.82 7.87
CA HIS A 230 -3.89 15.68 6.70
C HIS A 230 -2.53 16.29 7.02
N LEU A 231 -1.47 15.59 6.65
CA LEU A 231 -0.09 16.03 6.77
C LEU A 231 0.34 16.69 5.46
N VAL A 232 1.33 17.58 5.55
CA VAL A 232 1.94 18.18 4.37
C VAL A 232 3.04 17.23 3.89
N TYR A 233 2.75 16.53 2.79
CA TYR A 233 3.68 15.67 2.10
C TYR A 233 3.76 16.05 0.61
N PRO A 234 4.93 15.99 -0.04
CA PRO A 234 6.25 15.84 0.58
C PRO A 234 6.56 17.02 1.53
N PRO A 235 7.48 16.86 2.50
CA PRO A 235 7.88 17.96 3.36
C PRO A 235 8.38 19.15 2.52
N ARG A 236 7.95 20.38 2.84
CA ARG A 236 8.23 21.58 2.01
C ARG A 236 9.72 21.89 1.81
N GLN A 237 10.56 21.47 2.74
CA GLN A 237 12.01 21.66 2.69
C GLN A 237 12.74 20.50 1.99
N SER A 238 12.02 19.44 1.61
CA SER A 238 12.59 18.30 0.89
C SER A 238 12.62 18.55 -0.62
N THR A 239 13.51 17.84 -1.31
CA THR A 239 13.56 17.79 -2.77
C THR A 239 12.67 16.71 -3.36
N LEU A 240 11.87 16.05 -2.52
CA LEU A 240 10.97 14.97 -2.92
C LEU A 240 9.79 15.52 -3.70
N LYS A 241 9.30 14.70 -4.62
CA LYS A 241 8.03 14.88 -5.31
C LYS A 241 7.19 13.63 -5.10
N VAL A 242 5.86 13.79 -5.11
CA VAL A 242 4.93 12.67 -5.20
C VAL A 242 5.29 11.87 -6.45
N PRO A 243 5.56 10.56 -6.41
CA PRO A 243 5.87 9.79 -7.61
C PRO A 243 4.63 9.60 -8.51
N ASP A 244 4.87 9.28 -9.78
CA ASP A 244 3.81 8.74 -10.64
C ASP A 244 3.37 7.38 -10.09
N ALA A 245 2.07 7.08 -10.13
CA ALA A 245 1.53 5.86 -9.54
C ALA A 245 0.53 5.16 -10.44
N LEU A 246 0.65 3.84 -10.56
CA LEU A 246 -0.38 2.95 -11.07
C LEU A 246 -0.77 1.96 -9.96
N LEU A 247 -1.97 2.13 -9.41
CA LEU A 247 -2.49 1.29 -8.35
C LEU A 247 -3.51 0.32 -8.94
N LEU A 248 -3.09 -0.94 -9.06
CA LEU A 248 -3.88 -2.04 -9.58
C LEU A 248 -4.51 -2.82 -8.43
N PHE A 249 -5.76 -3.21 -8.59
CA PHE A 249 -6.45 -4.06 -7.62
C PHE A 249 -7.34 -5.07 -8.33
N ASP A 250 -7.43 -6.25 -7.74
CA ASP A 250 -8.42 -7.24 -8.12
C ASP A 250 -9.70 -7.01 -7.32
N SER A 251 -10.83 -7.14 -7.99
CA SER A 251 -12.15 -7.11 -7.38
C SER A 251 -12.41 -8.45 -6.71
N ALA A 252 -13.13 -8.42 -5.57
CA ALA A 252 -13.54 -9.62 -4.88
C ALA A 252 -14.23 -10.60 -5.85
N PRO A 253 -14.03 -11.93 -5.68
CA PRO A 253 -14.61 -12.92 -6.58
C PRO A 253 -16.13 -12.77 -6.59
N ILE A 254 -16.75 -12.93 -7.76
CA ILE A 254 -18.21 -12.92 -7.88
C ILE A 254 -18.73 -14.17 -7.16
N THR A 255 -19.08 -14.06 -5.88
CA THR A 255 -19.93 -15.07 -5.25
C THR A 255 -21.32 -14.94 -5.86
N GLU A 256 -21.83 -16.01 -6.48
CA GLU A 256 -23.19 -16.10 -7.02
C GLU A 256 -24.26 -16.02 -5.91
N THR A 257 -24.35 -14.91 -5.18
CA THR A 257 -25.49 -14.66 -4.30
C THR A 257 -26.61 -14.05 -5.13
N LYS A 258 -27.62 -14.87 -5.41
CA LYS A 258 -28.93 -14.49 -5.95
C LYS A 258 -29.55 -13.36 -5.12
N SER A 259 -29.33 -12.11 -5.50
CA SER A 259 -30.20 -11.01 -5.08
C SER A 259 -30.30 -9.93 -6.16
N SER A 260 -30.78 -10.33 -7.34
CA SER A 260 -31.44 -9.40 -8.27
C SER A 260 -32.82 -9.06 -7.71
N ALA A 261 -32.86 -8.21 -6.69
CA ALA A 261 -34.09 -7.54 -6.32
C ALA A 261 -34.32 -6.41 -7.33
N ARG A 262 -35.01 -6.73 -8.43
CA ARG A 262 -35.57 -5.73 -9.35
C ARG A 262 -36.56 -4.85 -8.58
N THR A 263 -36.18 -3.62 -8.27
CA THR A 263 -37.16 -2.58 -7.94
C THR A 263 -37.90 -2.15 -9.20
N LYS A 264 -39.22 -2.02 -9.11
CA LYS A 264 -40.07 -1.43 -10.18
C LYS A 264 -39.60 0.01 -10.43
N GLY A 265 -38.94 0.21 -11.57
CA GLY A 265 -38.31 1.46 -11.98
C GLY A 265 -36.87 1.19 -12.36
N GLY A 266 -36.62 0.99 -13.67
CA GLY A 266 -35.37 0.46 -14.25
C GLY A 266 -34.11 1.31 -14.10
N ARG A 267 -33.79 1.77 -12.90
CA ARG A 267 -32.45 2.24 -12.52
C ARG A 267 -31.86 1.25 -11.53
N LEU A 268 -30.68 0.70 -11.86
CA LEU A 268 -29.85 -0.02 -10.90
C LEU A 268 -29.52 0.94 -9.76
N ALA A 269 -30.24 0.82 -8.65
CA ALA A 269 -29.86 1.49 -7.42
C ALA A 269 -28.54 0.86 -6.96
N ARG A 270 -27.40 1.47 -7.31
CA ARG A 270 -26.17 1.37 -6.50
C ARG A 270 -26.52 1.99 -5.14
N ARG A 271 -27.25 1.26 -4.30
CA ARG A 271 -27.21 1.51 -2.86
C ARG A 271 -25.74 1.36 -2.50
N ALA A 272 -25.10 2.47 -2.15
CA ALA A 272 -23.74 2.51 -1.66
C ALA A 272 -23.67 1.62 -0.42
N ARG A 273 -23.42 0.32 -0.62
CA ARG A 273 -22.96 -0.56 0.44
C ARG A 273 -21.66 0.08 0.93
N ALA A 274 -21.53 0.26 2.25
CA ALA A 274 -20.29 0.74 2.80
C ALA A 274 -19.18 -0.24 2.36
N SER A 275 -18.22 0.23 1.56
CA SER A 275 -17.10 -0.60 1.16
C SER A 275 -16.22 -0.80 2.39
N GLY A 276 -16.13 -2.03 2.88
CA GLY A 276 -15.17 -2.37 3.91
C GLY A 276 -13.75 -2.41 3.36
N ASN A 277 -12.81 -2.89 4.17
CA ASN A 277 -11.41 -3.00 3.77
C ASN A 277 -11.23 -4.02 2.63
N SER A 278 -10.67 -3.55 1.52
CA SER A 278 -10.45 -4.30 0.27
C SER A 278 -9.24 -3.73 -0.46
N PHE A 279 -8.66 -4.45 -1.43
CA PHE A 279 -7.57 -3.91 -2.25
C PHE A 279 -8.01 -2.65 -3.03
N GLU A 280 -9.26 -2.61 -3.49
CA GLU A 280 -9.85 -1.41 -4.12
C GLU A 280 -9.82 -0.20 -3.17
N THR A 281 -10.27 -0.38 -1.93
CA THR A 281 -10.33 0.73 -0.95
C THR A 281 -8.94 1.17 -0.49
N GLN A 282 -8.00 0.23 -0.34
CA GLN A 282 -6.59 0.54 -0.08
C GLN A 282 -5.99 1.39 -1.21
N ALA A 283 -6.14 0.93 -2.47
CA ALA A 283 -5.64 1.65 -3.64
C ALA A 283 -6.31 3.02 -3.81
N ALA A 284 -7.63 3.10 -3.63
CA ALA A 284 -8.38 4.34 -3.74
C ALA A 284 -7.99 5.35 -2.64
N GLU A 285 -7.80 4.93 -1.39
CA GLU A 285 -7.37 5.82 -0.31
C GLU A 285 -6.00 6.42 -0.62
N LEU A 286 -5.00 5.59 -0.93
CA LEU A 286 -3.66 6.09 -1.25
C LEU A 286 -3.69 7.03 -2.46
N ALA A 287 -4.45 6.69 -3.50
CA ALA A 287 -4.58 7.54 -4.68
C ALA A 287 -5.17 8.91 -4.37
N GLU A 288 -6.24 8.96 -3.56
CA GLU A 288 -6.88 10.21 -3.15
C GLU A 288 -5.89 11.09 -2.37
N LEU A 289 -5.14 10.50 -1.44
CA LEU A 289 -4.13 11.19 -0.65
C LEU A 289 -3.00 11.76 -1.51
N MET A 290 -2.47 10.97 -2.44
CA MET A 290 -1.42 11.40 -3.36
C MET A 290 -1.91 12.50 -4.30
N ARG A 291 -3.10 12.38 -4.89
CA ARG A 291 -3.69 13.41 -5.76
C ARG A 291 -3.93 14.71 -5.01
N ARG A 292 -4.43 14.63 -3.77
CA ARG A 292 -4.59 15.79 -2.90
C ARG A 292 -3.24 16.45 -2.63
N SER A 293 -2.20 15.67 -2.33
CA SER A 293 -0.85 16.18 -2.10
C SER A 293 -0.31 16.90 -3.34
N VAL A 294 -0.45 16.33 -4.54
CA VAL A 294 -0.09 17.00 -5.79
C VAL A 294 -0.81 18.34 -5.92
N ASN A 295 -2.14 18.36 -5.77
CA ASN A 295 -2.93 19.59 -5.92
C ASN A 295 -2.58 20.66 -4.86
N VAL A 296 -2.49 20.26 -3.59
CA VAL A 296 -2.41 21.20 -2.45
C VAL A 296 -0.96 21.60 -2.12
N VAL A 297 0.01 20.74 -2.40
CA VAL A 297 1.41 20.95 -2.04
C VAL A 297 2.25 21.28 -3.27
N GLU A 298 2.17 20.51 -4.36
CA GLU A 298 3.03 20.73 -5.52
C GLU A 298 2.49 21.80 -6.48
N LEU A 299 1.22 21.74 -6.82
CA LEU A 299 0.60 22.62 -7.83
C LEU A 299 0.16 23.96 -7.23
N LYS A 300 -0.34 23.98 -5.99
CA LYS A 300 -0.67 25.24 -5.30
C LYS A 300 0.52 26.17 -5.13
N ASP A 301 1.73 25.63 -4.97
CA ASP A 301 2.95 26.44 -4.94
C ASP A 301 3.26 27.04 -6.34
N ARG A 302 2.80 26.40 -7.43
CA ARG A 302 2.87 26.91 -8.83
C ARG A 302 1.73 27.87 -9.18
N SER A 303 0.52 27.73 -8.62
CA SER A 303 -0.63 28.61 -8.89
C SER A 303 -0.44 30.05 -8.44
N ARG A 304 0.68 30.37 -7.76
CA ARG A 304 1.11 31.77 -7.59
C ARG A 304 1.48 32.44 -8.92
N TRP A 305 1.58 31.67 -10.00
CA TRP A 305 2.04 32.10 -11.32
C TRP A 305 1.13 31.67 -12.49
N ASP A 306 0.20 30.72 -12.30
CA ASP A 306 -0.75 30.22 -13.32
C ASP A 306 -2.18 30.10 -12.75
N ASP A 307 -3.16 30.63 -13.49
CA ASP A 307 -4.57 30.78 -13.05
C ASP A 307 -5.48 29.57 -13.35
N ASP A 308 -5.00 28.52 -14.04
CA ASP A 308 -5.85 27.42 -14.52
C ASP A 308 -5.94 26.24 -13.54
N LEU A 309 -6.93 26.28 -12.65
CA LEU A 309 -7.19 25.24 -11.63
C LEU A 309 -7.69 23.90 -12.21
N ASP A 310 -8.45 23.92 -13.30
CA ASP A 310 -9.02 22.70 -13.89
C ASP A 310 -7.94 21.80 -14.53
N MET A 311 -6.86 22.39 -15.05
CA MET A 311 -5.72 21.63 -15.56
C MET A 311 -4.97 20.87 -14.45
N GLN A 312 -4.97 21.40 -13.22
CA GLN A 312 -4.26 20.80 -12.08
C GLN A 312 -4.89 19.48 -11.62
N ALA A 313 -6.22 19.44 -11.53
CA ALA A 313 -6.93 18.22 -11.15
C ALA A 313 -6.74 17.11 -12.20
N VAL A 314 -6.68 17.48 -13.47
CA VAL A 314 -6.38 16.56 -14.58
C VAL A 314 -4.93 16.05 -14.50
N GLU A 315 -3.96 16.91 -14.17
CA GLU A 315 -2.56 16.52 -13.98
C GLU A 315 -2.40 15.48 -12.85
N ALA A 316 -2.99 15.73 -11.68
CA ALA A 316 -2.96 14.79 -10.56
C ALA A 316 -3.61 13.45 -10.91
N ALA A 317 -4.75 13.47 -11.62
CA ALA A 317 -5.43 12.24 -12.05
C ALA A 317 -4.63 11.46 -13.13
N LYS A 318 -3.94 12.15 -14.03
CA LYS A 318 -3.06 11.54 -15.04
C LYS A 318 -1.85 10.86 -14.39
N ARG A 319 -1.31 11.51 -13.34
CA ARG A 319 -0.11 11.07 -12.61
C ARG A 319 -0.38 9.87 -11.69
N ILE A 320 -1.52 9.89 -11.00
CA ILE A 320 -1.93 8.82 -10.06
C ILE A 320 -3.16 8.12 -10.63
N GLN A 321 -2.98 6.92 -11.14
CA GLN A 321 -4.01 6.10 -11.77
C GLN A 321 -4.41 4.94 -10.85
N VAL A 322 -5.70 4.60 -10.88
CA VAL A 322 -6.26 3.46 -10.13
C VAL A 322 -7.02 2.62 -11.15
N VAL A 323 -6.66 1.34 -11.28
CA VAL A 323 -7.17 0.46 -12.34
C VAL A 323 -7.58 -0.87 -11.73
N SER A 324 -8.75 -1.36 -12.10
CA SER A 324 -9.12 -2.73 -11.75
C SER A 324 -8.41 -3.71 -12.69
N ALA A 325 -7.61 -4.60 -12.13
CA ALA A 325 -6.91 -5.65 -12.86
C ALA A 325 -7.81 -6.88 -13.11
N GLY A 326 -9.08 -6.89 -12.68
CA GLY A 326 -10.02 -7.98 -12.94
C GLY A 326 -10.58 -8.58 -11.65
N PHE A 327 -10.87 -9.87 -11.67
CA PHE A 327 -11.34 -10.61 -10.50
C PHE A 327 -10.19 -11.37 -9.85
N GLU A 328 -10.25 -11.45 -8.53
CA GLU A 328 -9.29 -12.19 -7.72
C GLU A 328 -9.30 -13.68 -8.10
N GLY A 329 -8.14 -14.20 -8.51
CA GLY A 329 -7.92 -15.60 -8.83
C GLY A 329 -7.20 -16.35 -7.71
N GLN A 330 -6.98 -17.65 -7.91
CA GLN A 330 -6.16 -18.46 -6.99
C GLN A 330 -4.67 -18.08 -7.06
N SER A 331 -4.20 -17.67 -8.24
CA SER A 331 -2.82 -17.17 -8.42
C SER A 331 -2.70 -15.72 -7.96
N THR A 332 -1.51 -15.36 -7.50
CA THR A 332 -1.09 -13.99 -7.18
C THR A 332 -0.59 -13.23 -8.42
N ASP A 333 -0.61 -13.88 -9.58
CA ASP A 333 -0.18 -13.27 -10.83
C ASP A 333 -1.17 -12.21 -11.31
N LEU A 334 -0.62 -11.17 -11.90
CA LEU A 334 -1.40 -10.13 -12.56
C LEU A 334 -2.18 -10.73 -13.74
N SER A 335 -3.46 -10.37 -13.89
CA SER A 335 -4.25 -10.79 -15.06
C SER A 335 -3.70 -10.20 -16.36
N GLU A 336 -4.12 -10.72 -17.51
CA GLU A 336 -3.76 -10.12 -18.82
C GLU A 336 -4.18 -8.64 -18.91
N GLY A 337 -5.38 -8.28 -18.44
CA GLY A 337 -5.81 -6.88 -18.43
C GLY A 337 -4.94 -5.99 -17.52
N GLY A 338 -4.47 -6.53 -16.39
CA GLY A 338 -3.51 -5.84 -15.55
C GLY A 338 -2.14 -5.69 -16.21
N LYS A 339 -1.64 -6.73 -16.90
CA LYS A 339 -0.36 -6.69 -17.64
C LYS A 339 -0.40 -5.64 -18.75
N ASP A 340 -1.49 -5.57 -19.49
CA ASP A 340 -1.71 -4.56 -20.53
C ASP A 340 -1.74 -3.13 -19.95
N ALA A 341 -2.41 -2.94 -18.81
CA ALA A 341 -2.41 -1.66 -18.11
C ALA A 341 -1.01 -1.22 -17.67
N VAL A 342 -0.19 -2.16 -17.17
CA VAL A 342 1.21 -1.89 -16.81
C VAL A 342 2.04 -1.52 -18.04
N ALA A 343 1.93 -2.29 -19.13
CA ALA A 343 2.67 -2.03 -20.35
C ALA A 343 2.32 -0.64 -20.93
N SER A 344 1.03 -0.33 -21.04
CA SER A 344 0.54 0.98 -21.50
C SER A 344 1.04 2.13 -20.61
N TRP A 345 1.03 1.95 -19.29
CA TRP A 345 1.48 2.96 -18.34
C TRP A 345 2.98 3.25 -18.44
N LEU A 346 3.79 2.20 -18.66
CA LEU A 346 5.24 2.32 -18.87
C LEU A 346 5.57 2.95 -20.23
N GLU A 347 4.83 2.60 -21.29
CA GLU A 347 5.00 3.17 -22.63
C GLU A 347 4.72 4.67 -22.67
N CYS A 348 3.70 5.15 -21.96
CA CYS A 348 3.42 6.59 -21.84
C CYS A 348 4.51 7.40 -21.10
N ARG A 349 5.53 6.73 -20.54
CA ARG A 349 6.56 7.31 -19.68
C ARG A 349 7.99 7.00 -20.12
N ARG A 350 8.15 6.31 -21.24
CA ARG A 350 9.40 6.27 -22.00
C ARG A 350 9.52 7.55 -22.83
#